data_AF-A0AAT9R3V6-F1
#
_entry.id   AF-A0AAT9R3V6-F1
#
_cell.length_a   1.000
_cell.length_b   1.000
_cell.length_c   1.000
_cell.angle_alpha   90.00
_cell.angle_beta   90.00
_cell.angle_gamma   90.00
#
_symmetry.space_group_name_H-M   'P 1'
#
loop_
_entity.id
_entity.type
_entity.pdbx_description
1 polymer ?
#
loop_
_entity_poly.entity_id
_entity_poly.type
_entity_poly.pdbx_seq_one_letter_code
_entity_poly.pdbx_strand_id
1 'polypeptide(L)'
;MRTRTSSFPLTASASACALLLALTLTACGDDGESLPAAANTEGVAAYLNENLSCVDPDYFDDDEMSVIQAQVSGAVDGGGECDLDEDSDIDFLHITNMKQFQKDVAASGESGESPLLVGMNFALDVDRESAVRSLLDNGLMLLDCEPGMQTPQQYKRVEAEAGCVLTNYVRE
;
A
#
# COMPACT_ATOMS: atom_id res chain seq x y z
N MET A 1 -48.51 -13.69 50.26
CA MET A 1 -48.68 -15.15 50.27
C MET A 1 -49.06 -15.59 48.86
N ARG A 2 -48.39 -16.61 48.32
CA ARG A 2 -48.61 -17.30 47.02
C ARG A 2 -47.97 -16.70 45.76
N THR A 3 -46.71 -17.09 45.61
CA THR A 3 -46.07 -17.61 44.40
C THR A 3 -47.01 -18.16 43.32
N ARG A 4 -46.68 -17.88 42.04
CA ARG A 4 -46.79 -18.87 40.95
C ARG A 4 -45.82 -18.54 39.82
N THR A 5 -44.79 -19.37 39.77
CA THR A 5 -43.93 -19.70 38.64
C THR A 5 -44.75 -20.19 37.46
N SER A 6 -44.41 -19.77 36.24
CA SER A 6 -44.73 -20.50 35.01
C SER A 6 -43.65 -20.26 33.97
N SER A 7 -42.77 -21.26 33.85
CA SER A 7 -41.82 -21.46 32.77
C SER A 7 -42.55 -21.98 31.53
N PHE A 8 -42.22 -21.49 30.32
CA PHE A 8 -42.45 -22.16 29.03
C PHE A 8 -41.46 -21.59 27.99
N PRO A 9 -41.16 -22.34 26.91
CA PRO A 9 -39.80 -22.75 26.57
C PRO A 9 -39.16 -21.95 25.44
N LEU A 10 -37.83 -22.06 25.37
CA LEU A 10 -36.99 -21.61 24.26
C LEU A 10 -37.47 -22.20 22.93
N THR A 11 -37.85 -21.34 21.98
CA THR A 11 -37.76 -21.62 20.55
C THR A 11 -36.48 -20.99 20.04
N ALA A 12 -35.41 -21.78 20.01
CA ALA A 12 -34.19 -21.44 19.31
C ALA A 12 -34.44 -21.55 17.81
N SER A 13 -34.65 -20.41 17.15
CA SER A 13 -34.50 -20.33 15.69
C SER A 13 -33.02 -20.52 15.37
N ALA A 14 -32.66 -21.73 14.94
CA ALA A 14 -31.37 -22.02 14.36
C ALA A 14 -31.26 -21.31 13.01
N SER A 15 -30.89 -20.03 13.06
CA SER A 15 -30.40 -19.31 11.88
C SER A 15 -28.99 -19.81 11.62
N ALA A 16 -28.86 -20.68 10.61
CA ALA A 16 -27.57 -21.08 10.06
C ALA A 16 -26.90 -19.85 9.44
N CYS A 17 -26.19 -19.06 10.26
CA CYS A 17 -25.23 -18.11 9.75
C CYS A 17 -24.07 -18.92 9.15
N ALA A 18 -24.00 -18.85 7.83
CA ALA A 18 -22.94 -19.39 7.02
C ALA A 18 -21.58 -19.08 7.63
N LEU A 19 -20.78 -20.14 7.80
CA LEU A 19 -19.33 -20.06 8.03
C LEU A 19 -18.70 -19.42 6.78
N LEU A 20 -18.64 -18.09 6.76
CA LEU A 20 -17.69 -17.38 5.92
C LEU A 20 -16.33 -17.47 6.62
N LEU A 21 -15.41 -18.19 5.99
CA LEU A 21 -14.01 -18.31 6.36
C LEU A 21 -13.37 -16.91 6.39
N ALA A 22 -13.36 -16.28 7.56
CA ALA A 22 -12.50 -15.14 7.83
C ALA A 22 -11.07 -15.69 8.00
N LEU A 23 -10.27 -15.59 6.94
CA LEU A 23 -8.82 -15.64 7.04
C LEU A 23 -8.37 -14.33 7.71
N THR A 24 -8.47 -14.27 9.03
CA THR A 24 -7.86 -13.21 9.82
C THR A 24 -6.35 -13.46 9.87
N LEU A 25 -5.63 -12.91 8.91
CA LEU A 25 -4.19 -12.65 9.05
C LEU A 25 -4.04 -11.64 10.19
N THR A 26 -3.77 -12.13 11.38
CA THR A 26 -3.45 -11.29 12.55
C THR A 26 -2.05 -10.71 12.38
N ALA A 27 -2.00 -9.50 11.87
CA ALA A 27 -0.87 -8.58 12.00
C ALA A 27 -1.43 -7.20 12.37
N CYS A 28 -2.18 -7.11 13.47
CA CYS A 28 -2.62 -5.84 14.03
C CYS A 28 -1.52 -5.25 14.92
N GLY A 29 -0.78 -4.29 14.37
CA GLY A 29 -0.34 -3.12 15.13
C GLY A 29 -1.57 -2.24 15.42
N ASP A 30 -1.60 -1.69 16.63
CA ASP A 30 -2.79 -1.17 17.32
C ASP A 30 -3.15 0.27 16.93
N ASP A 31 -3.12 0.60 15.63
CA ASP A 31 -3.63 1.88 15.09
C ASP A 31 -4.20 1.69 13.66
N GLY A 32 -5.07 0.70 13.49
CA GLY A 32 -6.33 0.78 12.72
C GLY A 32 -6.38 1.13 11.22
N GLU A 33 -5.31 1.56 10.55
CA GLU A 33 -5.35 1.86 9.11
C GLU A 33 -4.32 1.01 8.39
N SER A 34 -4.80 -0.05 7.71
CA SER A 34 -3.94 -0.74 6.75
C SER A 34 -3.71 0.20 5.57
N LEU A 35 -2.49 0.16 5.02
CA LEU A 35 -2.19 0.88 3.78
C LEU A 35 -3.20 0.50 2.69
N PRO A 36 -3.45 1.37 1.70
CA PRO A 36 -4.18 1.00 0.50
C PRO A 36 -3.59 -0.23 -0.18
N ALA A 37 -4.45 -1.06 -0.75
CA ALA A 37 -4.05 -2.26 -1.49
C ALA A 37 -4.75 -2.27 -2.86
N ALA A 38 -4.09 -2.87 -3.84
CA ALA A 38 -4.61 -3.09 -5.18
C ALA A 38 -4.68 -4.59 -5.46
N ALA A 39 -5.69 -5.08 -6.19
CA ALA A 39 -5.76 -6.52 -6.49
C ALA A 39 -4.74 -6.96 -7.56
N ASN A 40 -4.36 -6.04 -8.43
CA ASN A 40 -3.54 -6.20 -9.62
C ASN A 40 -3.12 -4.81 -10.13
N THR A 41 -2.39 -4.76 -11.25
CA THR A 41 -1.93 -3.54 -11.93
C THR A 41 -3.07 -2.57 -12.24
N GLU A 42 -4.22 -3.05 -12.76
CA GLU A 42 -5.38 -2.19 -13.03
C GLU A 42 -6.00 -1.62 -11.75
N GLY A 43 -5.87 -2.33 -10.64
CA GLY A 43 -6.25 -1.82 -9.32
C GLY A 43 -5.38 -0.66 -8.85
N VAL A 44 -4.09 -0.65 -9.21
CA VAL A 44 -3.18 0.47 -8.90
C VAL A 44 -3.57 1.69 -9.74
N ALA A 45 -3.79 1.50 -11.03
CA ALA A 45 -4.33 2.53 -11.92
C ALA A 45 -5.67 3.11 -11.42
N ALA A 46 -6.58 2.25 -10.96
CA ALA A 46 -7.85 2.70 -10.39
C ALA A 46 -7.67 3.57 -9.14
N TYR A 47 -6.72 3.21 -8.26
CA TYR A 47 -6.35 4.02 -7.11
C TYR A 47 -5.80 5.39 -7.54
N LEU A 48 -4.92 5.45 -8.54
CA LEU A 48 -4.40 6.71 -9.07
C LEU A 48 -5.48 7.56 -9.72
N ASN A 49 -6.42 6.96 -10.44
CA ASN A 49 -7.56 7.69 -11.02
C ASN A 49 -8.42 8.34 -9.93
N GLU A 50 -8.76 7.59 -8.89
CA GLU A 50 -9.58 8.08 -7.78
C GLU A 50 -8.94 9.27 -7.04
N ASN A 51 -7.62 9.23 -6.86
CA ASN A 51 -6.90 10.20 -6.02
C ASN A 51 -6.25 11.35 -6.80
N LEU A 52 -5.91 11.13 -8.08
CA LEU A 52 -5.14 12.07 -8.89
C LEU A 52 -5.71 12.29 -10.31
N SER A 53 -6.87 11.72 -10.63
CA SER A 53 -7.48 11.81 -11.98
C SER A 53 -6.58 11.27 -13.10
N CYS A 54 -5.81 10.22 -12.80
CA CYS A 54 -5.11 9.42 -13.78
C CYS A 54 -6.09 8.74 -14.75
N VAL A 55 -6.26 9.30 -15.94
CA VAL A 55 -7.15 8.75 -16.96
C VAL A 55 -6.31 8.11 -18.05
N ASP A 56 -6.68 6.89 -18.45
CA ASP A 56 -6.03 6.13 -19.54
C ASP A 56 -4.51 5.92 -19.33
N PRO A 57 -4.09 5.23 -18.26
CA PRO A 57 -2.66 4.96 -18.02
C PRO A 57 -2.06 4.11 -19.14
N ASP A 58 -0.78 4.33 -19.41
CA ASP A 58 -0.01 3.45 -20.29
C ASP A 58 0.55 2.28 -19.48
N TYR A 59 0.38 1.05 -19.96
CA TYR A 59 0.82 -0.13 -19.22
C TYR A 59 2.11 -0.65 -19.81
N PHE A 60 3.06 -0.97 -18.94
CA PHE A 60 4.34 -1.54 -19.36
C PHE A 60 4.14 -2.87 -20.08
N ASP A 61 4.84 -3.04 -21.19
CA ASP A 61 4.88 -4.30 -21.92
C ASP A 61 5.84 -5.33 -21.30
N ASP A 62 5.87 -6.55 -21.84
CA ASP A 62 6.69 -7.64 -21.31
C ASP A 62 8.20 -7.32 -21.31
N ASP A 63 8.68 -6.53 -22.29
CA ASP A 63 10.09 -6.17 -22.42
C ASP A 63 10.46 -5.13 -21.35
N GLU A 64 9.62 -4.11 -21.15
CA GLU A 64 9.76 -3.11 -20.09
C GLU A 64 9.69 -3.76 -18.70
N MET A 65 8.71 -4.62 -18.48
CA MET A 65 8.58 -5.37 -17.22
C MET A 65 9.80 -6.24 -16.94
N SER A 66 10.39 -6.88 -17.95
CA SER A 66 11.61 -7.68 -17.79
C SER A 66 12.79 -6.83 -17.34
N VAL A 67 12.89 -5.59 -17.84
CA VAL A 67 13.91 -4.62 -17.45
C VAL A 67 13.69 -4.16 -16.01
N ILE A 68 12.45 -3.80 -15.64
CA ILE A 68 12.09 -3.40 -14.27
C ILE A 68 12.38 -4.53 -13.28
N GLN A 69 12.00 -5.77 -13.60
CA GLN A 69 12.25 -6.92 -12.72
C GLN A 69 13.74 -7.19 -12.51
N ALA A 70 14.57 -6.94 -13.53
CA ALA A 70 16.01 -7.14 -13.45
C ALA A 70 16.74 -6.01 -12.71
N GLN A 71 16.27 -4.77 -12.83
CA GLN A 71 16.92 -3.59 -12.25
C GLN A 71 16.37 -3.24 -10.86
N VAL A 72 15.05 -3.31 -10.69
CA VAL A 72 14.36 -2.91 -9.45
C VAL A 72 14.11 -4.13 -8.56
N SER A 73 13.25 -5.06 -8.98
CA SER A 73 12.93 -6.24 -8.17
C SER A 73 12.13 -7.29 -8.95
N GLY A 74 12.52 -8.55 -8.83
CA GLY A 74 11.72 -9.69 -9.30
C GLY A 74 10.40 -9.91 -8.54
N ALA A 75 10.09 -9.09 -7.53
CA ALA A 75 8.81 -9.11 -6.83
C ALA A 75 7.69 -8.34 -7.56
N VAL A 76 8.02 -7.60 -8.62
CA VAL A 76 7.07 -6.83 -9.43
C VAL A 76 6.42 -7.75 -10.48
N ASP A 77 5.10 -7.72 -10.63
CA ASP A 77 4.34 -8.50 -11.62
C ASP A 77 3.53 -7.67 -12.62
N GLY A 78 3.59 -6.35 -12.53
CA GLY A 78 3.06 -5.43 -13.53
C GLY A 78 3.28 -3.97 -13.14
N GLY A 79 3.02 -3.07 -14.07
CA GLY A 79 3.12 -1.64 -13.83
C GLY A 79 2.65 -0.83 -15.03
N GLY A 80 2.84 0.47 -14.93
CA GLY A 80 2.58 1.41 -16.00
C GLY A 80 2.94 2.83 -15.59
N GLU A 81 2.62 3.76 -16.48
CA GLU A 81 2.83 5.19 -16.33
C GLU A 81 1.48 5.90 -16.29
N CYS A 82 1.44 6.96 -15.50
CA CYS A 82 0.28 7.80 -15.36
C CYS A 82 0.64 9.25 -15.65
N ASP A 83 0.22 9.75 -16.81
CA ASP A 83 0.37 11.14 -17.18
C ASP A 83 -0.57 12.03 -16.35
N LEU A 84 -0.02 12.85 -15.46
CA LEU A 84 -0.79 13.87 -14.76
C LEU A 84 -0.94 15.14 -15.59
N ASP A 85 0.10 15.54 -16.30
CA ASP A 85 0.13 16.58 -17.34
C ASP A 85 1.41 16.49 -18.18
N GLU A 86 1.66 17.48 -19.05
CA GLU A 86 2.79 17.49 -20.00
C GLU A 86 4.19 17.38 -19.36
N ASP A 87 4.32 17.66 -18.07
CA ASP A 87 5.60 17.73 -17.35
C ASP A 87 5.66 16.79 -16.13
N SER A 88 4.69 15.87 -15.96
CA SER A 88 4.71 14.94 -14.82
C SER A 88 3.96 13.65 -15.12
N ASP A 89 4.71 12.59 -14.96
CA ASP A 89 4.32 11.19 -14.93
C ASP A 89 4.42 10.63 -13.51
N ILE A 90 3.70 9.53 -13.29
CA ILE A 90 3.84 8.65 -12.13
C ILE A 90 4.05 7.25 -12.66
N ASP A 91 5.21 6.66 -12.36
CA ASP A 91 5.41 5.24 -12.55
C ASP A 91 4.76 4.48 -11.41
N PHE A 92 3.99 3.44 -11.73
CA PHE A 92 3.35 2.61 -10.74
C PHE A 92 3.64 1.14 -10.96
N LEU A 93 3.87 0.42 -9.86
CA LEU A 93 4.24 -0.99 -9.87
C LEU A 93 3.30 -1.78 -8.96
N HIS A 94 2.76 -2.90 -9.45
CA HIS A 94 2.11 -3.91 -8.62
C HIS A 94 3.16 -4.92 -8.12
N ILE A 95 3.05 -5.28 -6.83
CA ILE A 95 4.10 -5.99 -6.10
C ILE A 95 3.54 -7.23 -5.42
N THR A 96 4.05 -8.40 -5.80
CA THR A 96 3.67 -9.69 -5.25
C THR A 96 4.29 -9.98 -3.88
N ASN A 97 5.45 -9.38 -3.58
CA ASN A 97 6.18 -9.58 -2.34
C ASN A 97 6.83 -8.28 -1.86
N MET A 98 6.06 -7.47 -1.14
CA MET A 98 6.48 -6.16 -0.63
C MET A 98 7.74 -6.23 0.24
N LYS A 99 7.92 -7.32 0.99
CA LYS A 99 9.12 -7.48 1.83
C LYS A 99 10.39 -7.69 1.02
N GLN A 100 10.29 -8.42 -0.09
CA GLN A 100 11.43 -8.60 -0.99
C GLN A 100 11.70 -7.31 -1.77
N PHE A 101 10.65 -6.65 -2.27
CA PHE A 101 10.75 -5.36 -2.95
C PHE A 101 11.50 -4.32 -2.10
N GLN A 102 11.13 -4.15 -0.83
CA GLN A 102 11.83 -3.22 0.07
C GLN A 102 13.31 -3.57 0.27
N LYS A 103 13.67 -4.86 0.28
CA LYS A 103 15.07 -5.30 0.39
C LYS A 103 15.86 -5.00 -0.88
N ASP A 104 15.22 -5.16 -2.04
CA ASP A 104 15.86 -4.93 -3.33
C ASP A 104 16.09 -3.42 -3.55
N VAL A 105 15.09 -2.57 -3.24
CA VAL A 105 15.21 -1.10 -3.26
C VAL A 105 16.30 -0.60 -2.30
N ALA A 106 16.39 -1.17 -1.09
CA ALA A 106 17.46 -0.84 -0.15
C ALA A 106 18.85 -1.23 -0.67
N ALA A 107 18.93 -2.31 -1.45
CA ALA A 107 20.19 -2.82 -2.00
C ALA A 107 20.65 -2.08 -3.26
N SER A 108 19.73 -1.54 -4.05
CA SER A 108 20.05 -0.72 -5.23
C SER A 108 20.64 0.64 -4.85
N GLY A 109 20.25 1.17 -3.69
CA GLY A 109 20.63 2.51 -3.23
C GLY A 109 19.74 3.63 -3.79
N GLU A 110 18.73 3.31 -4.60
CA GLU A 110 17.83 4.28 -5.25
C GLU A 110 16.91 5.02 -4.27
N SER A 111 16.70 4.44 -3.08
CA SER A 111 15.94 5.04 -1.97
C SER A 111 16.42 6.43 -1.50
N GLY A 112 17.60 6.88 -1.91
CA GLY A 112 18.18 8.16 -1.51
C GLY A 112 17.89 9.32 -2.45
N GLU A 113 17.57 9.06 -3.72
CA GLU A 113 17.41 10.11 -4.75
C GLU A 113 15.93 10.36 -5.11
N SER A 114 15.09 9.31 -5.18
CA SER A 114 13.64 9.42 -5.39
C SER A 114 12.89 8.49 -4.41
N PRO A 115 12.30 9.03 -3.33
CA PRO A 115 11.65 8.18 -2.34
C PRO A 115 10.29 7.69 -2.86
N LEU A 116 10.14 6.36 -2.95
CA LEU A 116 8.91 5.73 -3.41
C LEU A 116 7.78 5.87 -2.41
N LEU A 117 6.55 6.04 -2.89
CA LEU A 117 5.34 5.89 -2.09
C LEU A 117 4.82 4.46 -2.18
N VAL A 118 4.43 3.86 -1.07
CA VAL A 118 3.99 2.47 -1.03
C VAL A 118 2.62 2.29 -0.39
N GLY A 119 1.82 1.41 -1.02
CA GLY A 119 0.68 0.76 -0.42
C GLY A 119 1.07 -0.59 0.21
N MET A 120 0.09 -1.46 0.47
CA MET A 120 0.36 -2.83 0.94
C MET A 120 1.12 -3.68 -0.08
N ASN A 121 0.83 -3.48 -1.37
CA ASN A 121 1.29 -4.33 -2.46
C ASN A 121 1.45 -3.59 -3.79
N PHE A 122 1.73 -2.29 -3.72
CA PHE A 122 2.12 -1.50 -4.87
C PHE A 122 3.05 -0.37 -4.44
N ALA A 123 3.82 0.15 -5.38
CA ALA A 123 4.69 1.31 -5.20
C ALA A 123 4.48 2.31 -6.32
N LEU A 124 4.73 3.59 -6.03
CA LEU A 124 4.64 4.70 -6.95
C LEU A 124 5.96 5.47 -6.90
N ASP A 125 6.51 5.78 -8.06
CA ASP A 125 7.53 6.82 -8.21
C ASP A 125 6.82 8.12 -8.62
N VAL A 126 7.05 9.20 -7.88
CA VAL A 126 6.25 10.42 -7.99
C VAL A 126 7.15 11.64 -7.85
N ASP A 127 7.41 12.30 -8.98
CA ASP A 127 8.28 13.48 -9.01
C ASP A 127 7.61 14.75 -8.47
N ARG A 128 6.28 14.80 -8.49
CA ARG A 128 5.51 15.99 -8.13
C ARG A 128 5.17 16.04 -6.65
N GLU A 129 5.74 17.02 -5.92
CA GLU A 129 5.48 17.19 -4.49
C GLU A 129 3.99 17.29 -4.11
N SER A 130 3.15 17.94 -4.92
CA SER A 130 1.72 18.05 -4.63
C SER A 130 0.99 16.70 -4.74
N ALA A 131 1.42 15.86 -5.69
CA ALA A 131 0.90 14.49 -5.82
C ALA A 131 1.39 13.64 -4.65
N VAL A 132 2.67 13.77 -4.25
CA VAL A 132 3.22 13.10 -3.06
C VAL A 132 2.39 13.42 -1.82
N ARG A 133 2.14 14.71 -1.55
CA ARG A 133 1.34 15.13 -0.39
C ARG A 133 -0.09 14.57 -0.44
N SER A 134 -0.73 14.63 -1.61
CA SER A 134 -2.08 14.07 -1.80
C SER A 134 -2.12 12.57 -1.52
N LEU A 135 -1.14 11.81 -2.00
CA LEU A 135 -1.08 10.37 -1.82
C LEU A 135 -0.78 9.96 -0.37
N LEU A 136 0.04 10.74 0.35
CA LEU A 136 0.25 10.57 1.80
C LEU A 136 -1.02 10.83 2.60
N ASP A 137 -1.79 11.88 2.24
CA ASP A 137 -3.08 12.18 2.85
C ASP A 137 -4.12 11.09 2.57
N ASN A 138 -3.97 10.36 1.45
CA ASN A 138 -4.80 9.21 1.05
C ASN A 138 -4.21 7.85 1.47
N GLY A 139 -3.35 7.85 2.48
CA GLY A 139 -2.97 6.65 3.24
C GLY A 139 -1.75 5.89 2.71
N LEU A 140 -1.07 6.38 1.66
CA LEU A 140 0.25 5.84 1.31
C LEU A 140 1.30 6.28 2.33
N MET A 141 2.44 5.59 2.31
CA MET A 141 3.61 5.98 3.09
C MET A 141 4.84 6.04 2.19
N LEU A 142 5.73 6.97 2.49
CA LEU A 142 7.05 7.08 1.91
C LEU A 142 7.91 5.91 2.39
N LEU A 143 8.53 5.17 1.47
CA LEU A 143 9.59 4.21 1.75
C LEU A 143 10.94 4.93 1.70
N ASP A 144 11.56 5.13 2.86
CA ASP A 144 12.87 5.77 3.00
C ASP A 144 13.87 4.75 3.53
N CYS A 145 14.93 4.48 2.77
CA CYS A 145 16.02 3.59 3.19
C CYS A 145 17.33 4.35 3.47
N GLU A 146 17.30 5.67 3.56
CA GLU A 146 18.47 6.46 3.89
C GLU A 146 18.90 6.20 5.35
N PRO A 147 20.17 5.84 5.58
CA PRO A 147 20.65 5.56 6.92
C PRO A 147 20.47 6.76 7.87
N GLY A 148 19.81 6.53 9.00
CA GLY A 148 19.65 7.53 10.04
C GLY A 148 18.49 8.49 9.84
N MET A 149 17.61 8.25 8.85
CA MET A 149 16.37 9.00 8.66
C MET A 149 15.63 9.21 9.99
N GLN A 150 15.39 10.48 10.33
CA GLN A 150 14.61 10.90 11.50
C GLN A 150 13.22 11.37 11.07
N THR A 151 12.20 10.75 11.63
CA THR A 151 10.81 11.21 11.47
C THR A 151 10.42 12.03 12.70
N PRO A 152 9.98 13.30 12.56
CA PRO A 152 9.50 14.07 13.69
C PRO A 152 8.31 13.39 14.37
N GLN A 153 8.19 13.51 15.71
CA GLN A 153 7.27 12.72 16.52
C GLN A 153 5.78 12.87 16.13
N GLN A 154 5.41 13.99 15.50
CA GLN A 154 4.04 14.21 15.01
C GLN A 154 3.68 13.41 13.75
N TYR A 155 4.65 12.80 13.08
CA TYR A 155 4.45 12.02 11.86
C TYR A 155 4.48 10.52 12.16
N LYS A 156 3.77 9.74 11.35
CA LYS A 156 3.76 8.28 11.38
C LYS A 156 5.14 7.77 10.93
N ARG A 157 5.67 6.80 11.66
CA ARG A 157 6.87 6.04 11.31
C ARG A 157 6.68 4.58 11.69
N VAL A 158 6.98 3.68 10.76
CA VAL A 158 6.99 2.23 11.00
C VAL A 158 8.29 1.67 10.41
N GLU A 159 8.92 0.74 11.14
CA GLU A 159 10.11 0.05 10.63
C GLU A 159 9.73 -0.82 9.43
N ALA A 160 10.53 -0.76 8.37
CA ALA A 160 10.38 -1.55 7.17
C ALA A 160 11.53 -2.55 7.05
N GLU A 161 11.60 -3.28 5.94
CA GLU A 161 12.68 -4.27 5.75
C GLU A 161 14.04 -3.58 5.47
N ALA A 162 15.14 -4.31 5.66
CA ALA A 162 16.51 -3.86 5.36
C ALA A 162 16.96 -2.54 6.03
N GLY A 163 16.31 -2.11 7.12
CA GLY A 163 16.64 -0.86 7.81
C GLY A 163 15.99 0.38 7.18
N CYS A 164 15.13 0.19 6.19
CA CYS A 164 14.22 1.22 5.71
C CYS A 164 13.14 1.52 6.74
N VAL A 165 12.42 2.61 6.50
CA VAL A 165 11.20 2.97 7.22
C VAL A 165 10.09 3.38 6.29
N LEU A 166 8.86 3.16 6.74
CA LEU A 166 7.67 3.78 6.18
C LEU A 166 7.33 5.02 6.99
N THR A 167 7.16 6.17 6.33
CA THR A 167 6.77 7.41 7.00
C THR A 167 5.80 8.25 6.19
N ASN A 168 5.00 9.11 6.82
CA ASN A 168 4.23 10.14 6.12
C ASN A 168 4.88 11.54 6.22
N TYR A 169 6.18 11.57 6.50
CA TYR A 169 6.98 12.79 6.55
C TYR A 169 7.83 12.91 5.27
N VAL A 170 7.66 14.03 4.56
CA VAL A 170 8.54 14.43 3.45
C VAL A 170 9.56 15.43 4.00
N ARG A 171 10.84 15.23 3.72
CA ARG A 171 11.90 16.15 4.15
C ARG A 171 11.83 17.46 3.36
N GLU A 172 12.08 18.58 4.03
CA GLU A 172 12.20 19.92 3.42
C GLU A 172 13.61 20.20 2.91
#